data_AF-A0A941WPQ5-F1
#
_entry.id   AF-A0A941WPQ5-F1
#
_cell.length_a   1.000
_cell.length_b   1.000
_cell.length_c   1.000
_cell.angle_alpha   90.00
_cell.angle_beta   90.00
_cell.angle_gamma   90.00
#
_symmetry.space_group_name_H-M   'P 1'
#
loop_
_entity.id
_entity.type
_entity.pdbx_description
1 polymer ?
#
loop_
_entity_poly.entity_id
_entity_poly.type
_entity_poly.pdbx_seq_one_letter_code
_entity_poly.pdbx_strand_id
1 'polypeptide(L)'
;MKRILIICCIAGLFSACSDFLKEYSQDLAKVESFSDLDEVLLGKGYLPWGRSEAGDYGMSTVVDAYFQATHHMADEMAFNSRTGVGDLYQIQPGMFGWYAWQQSVGLPYEGNVRVAENRDWKQAYSCINICNMVLVSADELSANNQVEELQRRRIKGEAHFLRALYYFTLVNLYGQPYCPKNVATPAVPLNLK
;
A
#
# COMPACT_ATOMS: atom_id res chain seq x y z
N MET A 1 -8.15 -64.50 -14.50
CA MET A 1 -7.05 -63.68 -13.95
C MET A 1 -6.69 -62.48 -14.83
N LYS A 2 -6.49 -62.63 -16.16
CA LYS A 2 -6.18 -61.50 -17.07
C LYS A 2 -7.23 -60.37 -17.09
N ARG A 3 -8.52 -60.70 -16.99
CA ARG A 3 -9.63 -59.70 -16.99
C ARG A 3 -9.72 -58.87 -15.71
N ILE A 4 -9.29 -59.40 -14.57
CA ILE A 4 -9.31 -58.69 -13.28
C ILE A 4 -8.16 -57.66 -13.21
N LEU A 5 -6.98 -58.04 -13.74
CA LEU A 5 -5.83 -57.14 -13.87
C LEU A 5 -6.15 -55.90 -14.73
N ILE A 6 -6.88 -56.08 -15.83
CA ILE A 6 -7.28 -54.98 -16.71
C ILE A 6 -8.21 -54.00 -15.99
N ILE A 7 -9.15 -54.51 -15.17
CA ILE A 7 -10.08 -53.67 -14.41
C ILE A 7 -9.34 -52.89 -13.31
N CYS A 8 -8.36 -53.49 -12.63
CA CYS A 8 -7.49 -52.79 -11.67
C CYS A 8 -6.65 -51.69 -12.33
N CYS A 9 -6.09 -51.92 -13.52
CA CYS A 9 -5.33 -50.92 -14.26
C CYS A 9 -6.21 -49.76 -14.74
N ILE A 10 -7.46 -50.01 -15.13
CA ILE A 10 -8.41 -48.97 -15.55
C ILE A 10 -8.93 -48.18 -14.34
N ALA A 11 -9.12 -48.82 -13.18
CA ALA A 11 -9.53 -48.14 -11.95
C ALA A 11 -8.47 -47.16 -11.41
N GLY A 12 -7.18 -47.44 -11.63
CA GLY A 12 -6.08 -46.53 -11.27
C GLY A 12 -5.97 -45.28 -12.14
N LEU A 13 -6.60 -45.25 -13.32
CA LEU A 13 -6.60 -44.08 -14.21
C LEU A 13 -7.58 -42.99 -13.78
N PHE A 14 -8.51 -43.29 -12.87
CA PHE A 14 -9.52 -42.33 -12.38
C PHE A 14 -9.22 -41.78 -10.98
N SER A 15 -8.11 -42.15 -10.34
CA SER A 15 -7.61 -41.43 -9.16
C SER A 15 -6.85 -40.18 -9.60
N ALA A 16 -7.59 -39.19 -10.09
CA ALA A 16 -7.04 -37.89 -10.45
C ALA A 16 -6.56 -37.19 -9.16
N CYS A 17 -5.25 -37.11 -8.97
CA CYS A 17 -4.65 -36.18 -8.02
C CYS A 17 -5.05 -34.76 -8.45
N SER A 18 -5.93 -34.11 -7.69
CA SER A 18 -6.37 -32.72 -7.93
C SER A 18 -5.22 -31.72 -7.90
N ASP A 19 -4.06 -32.11 -7.37
CA ASP A 19 -2.86 -31.28 -7.30
C ASP A 19 -1.96 -31.37 -8.54
N PHE A 20 -2.15 -32.34 -9.44
CA PHE A 20 -1.29 -32.48 -10.62
C PHE A 20 -1.52 -31.39 -11.68
N LEU A 21 -2.72 -30.80 -11.71
CA LEU A 21 -3.08 -29.72 -12.64
C LEU A 21 -3.06 -28.33 -11.98
N LYS A 22 -2.58 -28.21 -10.74
CA LYS A 22 -2.34 -26.90 -10.16
C LYS A 22 -1.09 -26.32 -10.82
N GLU A 23 -1.25 -25.18 -11.46
CA GLU A 23 -0.15 -24.43 -12.07
C GLU A 23 0.91 -24.13 -10.99
N TYR A 24 2.06 -24.80 -11.11
CA TYR A 24 3.25 -24.53 -10.30
C TYR A 24 4.06 -23.47 -11.03
N SER A 25 3.86 -22.20 -10.67
CA SER A 25 4.79 -21.15 -11.08
C SER A 25 6.11 -21.36 -10.33
N GLN A 26 7.19 -21.63 -11.05
CA GLN A 26 8.53 -21.79 -10.45
C GLN A 26 9.14 -20.44 -10.02
N ASP A 27 8.55 -19.32 -10.45
CA ASP A 27 9.04 -17.97 -10.19
C ASP A 27 8.23 -17.24 -9.10
N LEU A 28 7.10 -17.80 -8.64
CA LEU A 28 6.32 -17.23 -7.54
C LEU A 28 6.94 -17.65 -6.20
N ALA A 29 7.52 -16.70 -5.47
CA ALA A 29 7.83 -16.88 -4.06
C ALA A 29 6.51 -17.09 -3.31
N LYS A 30 6.25 -18.32 -2.84
CA LYS A 30 5.10 -18.63 -2.01
C LYS A 30 5.42 -18.26 -0.57
N VAL A 31 4.45 -17.69 0.13
CA VAL A 31 4.54 -17.50 1.57
C VAL A 31 4.48 -18.89 2.22
N GLU A 32 5.56 -19.29 2.89
CA GLU A 32 5.66 -20.58 3.59
C GLU A 32 5.78 -20.38 5.11
N SER A 33 6.26 -19.22 5.55
CA SER A 33 6.50 -18.91 6.95
C SER A 33 5.92 -17.55 7.39
N PHE A 34 5.78 -17.38 8.70
CA PHE A 34 5.45 -16.06 9.28
C PHE A 34 6.58 -15.03 9.06
N SER A 35 7.82 -15.48 8.85
CA SER A 35 8.94 -14.58 8.53
C SER A 35 8.74 -13.97 7.15
N ASP A 36 8.30 -14.75 6.16
CA ASP A 36 8.07 -14.28 4.80
C ASP A 36 6.96 -13.19 4.79
N LEU A 37 5.92 -13.38 5.61
CA LEU A 37 4.88 -12.36 5.79
C LEU A 37 5.40 -11.07 6.41
N ASP A 38 6.34 -11.18 7.35
CA ASP A 38 6.98 -10.02 7.95
C ASP A 38 7.82 -9.26 6.93
N GLU A 39 8.57 -9.97 6.08
CA GLU A 39 9.35 -9.37 4.99
C GLU A 39 8.47 -8.67 3.96
N VAL A 40 7.33 -9.27 3.59
CA VAL A 40 6.34 -8.63 2.70
C VAL A 40 5.79 -7.35 3.33
N LEU A 41 5.44 -7.39 4.63
CA LEU A 41 4.91 -6.23 5.33
C LEU A 41 5.96 -5.11 5.41
N LEU A 42 7.20 -5.43 5.78
CA LEU A 42 8.32 -4.49 5.83
C LEU A 42 8.65 -3.91 4.44
N GLY A 43 8.58 -4.72 3.39
CA GLY A 43 8.96 -4.30 2.04
C GLY A 43 7.91 -3.46 1.32
N LYS A 44 6.61 -3.74 1.53
CA LYS A 44 5.52 -3.11 0.76
C LYS A 44 4.30 -2.69 1.59
N GLY A 45 4.18 -3.16 2.82
CA GLY A 45 3.10 -2.80 3.73
C GLY A 45 3.27 -1.42 4.35
N TYR A 46 4.51 -1.01 4.63
CA TYR A 46 4.87 0.33 5.12
C TYR A 46 4.96 1.35 3.99
N LEU A 47 4.67 2.62 4.30
CA LEU A 47 5.02 3.71 3.41
C LEU A 47 6.56 3.81 3.29
N PRO A 48 7.09 3.90 2.07
CA PRO A 48 8.52 4.16 1.89
C PRO A 48 8.87 5.53 2.46
N TRP A 49 10.10 5.67 2.92
CA TRP A 49 10.62 6.94 3.41
C TRP A 49 10.91 7.86 2.23
N GLY A 50 10.42 9.10 2.32
CA GLY A 50 10.69 10.13 1.34
C GLY A 50 12.17 10.54 1.37
N ARG A 51 12.77 10.71 0.19
CA ARG A 51 14.21 11.00 0.07
C ARG A 51 14.53 11.95 -1.07
N SER A 52 15.66 12.62 -0.94
CA SER A 52 16.26 13.39 -2.03
C SER A 52 17.25 12.52 -2.79
N GLU A 53 17.13 12.50 -4.11
CA GLU A 53 18.11 11.87 -5.00
C GLU A 53 18.75 12.92 -5.91
N ALA A 54 20.05 12.76 -6.19
CA ALA A 54 20.71 13.56 -7.20
C ALA A 54 20.23 13.10 -8.57
N GLY A 55 19.57 14.00 -9.29
CA GLY A 55 19.20 13.82 -10.69
C GLY A 55 20.32 14.25 -11.63
N ASP A 56 20.07 14.09 -12.93
CA ASP A 56 21.00 14.50 -13.96
C ASP A 56 21.22 16.03 -13.95
N TYR A 57 22.40 16.46 -14.39
CA TYR A 57 22.78 17.87 -14.52
C TYR A 57 22.76 18.68 -13.20
N GLY A 58 22.90 18.03 -12.05
CA GLY A 58 23.01 18.70 -10.74
C GLY A 58 21.67 19.17 -10.16
N MET A 59 20.55 18.75 -10.76
CA MET A 59 19.23 18.90 -10.14
C MET A 59 19.02 17.81 -9.09
N SER A 60 18.29 18.09 -8.02
CA SER A 60 17.88 17.07 -7.05
C SER A 60 16.37 16.87 -7.09
N THR A 61 15.93 15.63 -6.99
CA THR A 61 14.51 15.26 -7.06
C THR A 61 14.07 14.60 -5.76
N VAL A 62 12.80 14.80 -5.41
CA VAL A 62 12.20 14.15 -4.24
C VAL A 62 11.46 12.90 -4.69
N VAL A 63 11.82 11.77 -4.09
CA VAL A 63 11.25 10.45 -4.38
C VAL A 63 10.48 9.97 -3.16
N ASP A 64 9.39 9.24 -3.40
CA ASP A 64 8.56 8.62 -2.35
C ASP A 64 7.98 9.59 -1.29
N ALA A 65 7.82 10.87 -1.64
CA ALA A 65 7.18 11.87 -0.78
C ALA A 65 5.65 11.75 -0.80
N TYR A 66 5.13 10.65 -0.26
CA TYR A 66 3.70 10.42 -0.13
C TYR A 66 3.09 11.27 0.99
N PHE A 67 1.85 11.72 0.78
CA PHE A 67 1.08 12.55 1.71
C PHE A 67 1.71 13.90 2.08
N GLN A 68 2.71 14.34 1.30
CA GLN A 68 3.39 15.61 1.52
C GLN A 68 2.44 16.81 1.58
N ALA A 69 1.34 16.77 0.81
CA ALA A 69 0.32 17.81 0.80
C ALA A 69 -0.26 18.09 2.19
N THR A 70 -0.40 17.07 3.06
CA THR A 70 -0.93 17.25 4.43
C THR A 70 -0.08 18.23 5.23
N HIS A 71 1.24 18.12 5.12
CA HIS A 71 2.17 19.03 5.79
C HIS A 71 2.02 20.47 5.28
N HIS A 72 1.81 20.64 3.97
CA HIS A 72 1.62 21.97 3.35
C HIS A 72 0.25 22.59 3.62
N MET A 73 -0.73 21.80 4.07
CA MET A 73 -2.05 22.28 4.47
C MET A 73 -2.13 22.55 5.99
N ALA A 74 -1.12 22.13 6.75
CA ALA A 74 -1.01 22.35 8.18
C ALA A 74 -0.24 23.64 8.52
N ASP A 75 -0.24 24.02 9.79
CA ASP A 75 0.43 25.21 10.33
C ASP A 75 1.89 24.96 10.76
N GLU A 76 2.44 23.78 10.45
CA GLU A 76 3.79 23.39 10.87
C GLU A 76 4.92 23.96 10.01
N MET A 77 4.59 24.51 8.83
CA MET A 77 5.57 25.11 7.91
C MET A 77 5.41 26.62 7.81
N ALA A 78 6.54 27.31 7.65
CA ALA A 78 6.58 28.74 7.41
C ALA A 78 7.39 29.06 6.15
N PHE A 79 7.03 30.15 5.47
CA PHE A 79 7.80 30.64 4.33
C PHE A 79 9.20 31.10 4.80
N ASN A 80 10.24 30.52 4.21
CA ASN A 80 11.62 30.89 4.53
C ASN A 80 12.00 32.19 3.80
N SER A 81 11.91 33.31 4.51
CA SER A 81 12.31 34.64 4.00
C SER A 81 13.79 34.99 4.24
N ARG A 82 14.56 34.13 4.94
CA ARG A 82 15.83 34.55 5.59
C ARG A 82 17.08 34.36 4.74
N THR A 83 17.13 33.36 3.87
CA THR A 83 18.41 32.93 3.26
C THR A 83 18.55 33.28 1.78
N GLY A 84 17.47 33.66 1.09
CA GLY A 84 17.50 33.88 -0.37
C GLY A 84 17.90 32.64 -1.18
N VAL A 85 18.06 31.48 -0.53
CA VAL A 85 18.30 30.20 -1.18
C VAL A 85 16.97 29.74 -1.71
N GLY A 86 16.84 29.71 -3.04
CA GLY A 86 15.65 29.22 -3.72
C GLY A 86 15.36 27.76 -3.36
N ASP A 87 14.11 27.35 -3.56
CA ASP A 87 13.67 25.98 -3.38
C ASP A 87 14.38 25.04 -4.36
N LEU A 88 15.46 24.41 -3.89
CA LEU A 88 16.31 23.51 -4.66
C LEU A 88 15.55 22.29 -5.21
N TYR A 89 14.46 21.91 -4.55
CA TYR A 89 13.67 20.72 -4.88
C TYR A 89 12.36 21.03 -5.60
N GLN A 90 12.07 22.31 -5.84
CA GLN A 90 10.83 22.78 -6.48
C GLN A 90 9.55 22.24 -5.78
N ILE A 91 9.63 21.99 -4.47
CA ILE A 91 8.52 21.56 -3.61
C ILE A 91 7.47 22.66 -3.50
N GLN A 92 7.86 23.89 -3.17
CA GLN A 92 6.99 25.04 -2.99
C GLN A 92 6.14 25.36 -4.23
N PRO A 93 6.68 25.49 -5.46
CA PRO A 93 5.83 25.71 -6.63
C PRO A 93 4.93 24.49 -6.90
N GLY A 94 5.43 23.26 -6.67
CA GLY A 94 4.64 22.03 -6.83
C GLY A 94 3.50 21.86 -5.82
N MET A 95 3.60 22.50 -4.65
CA MET A 95 2.59 22.42 -3.58
C MET A 95 1.65 23.61 -3.54
N PHE A 96 1.78 24.57 -4.48
CA PHE A 96 0.97 25.79 -4.54
C PHE A 96 -0.53 25.52 -4.40
N GLY A 97 -1.07 24.62 -5.20
CA GLY A 97 -2.49 24.33 -5.17
C GLY A 97 -2.99 23.86 -3.80
N TRP A 98 -2.16 23.16 -3.03
CA TRP A 98 -2.50 22.64 -1.71
C TRP A 98 -2.47 23.72 -0.63
N TYR A 99 -1.36 24.44 -0.45
CA TYR A 99 -1.26 25.45 0.62
C TYR A 99 -2.05 26.73 0.31
N ALA A 100 -2.35 27.00 -0.96
CA ALA A 100 -3.19 28.13 -1.37
C ALA A 100 -4.68 27.74 -1.52
N TRP A 101 -5.06 26.53 -1.11
CA TRP A 101 -6.45 26.05 -1.12
C TRP A 101 -7.16 26.24 -2.47
N GLN A 102 -6.45 25.96 -3.57
CA GLN A 102 -7.00 26.12 -4.92
C GLN A 102 -8.05 25.04 -5.20
N GLN A 103 -9.07 25.39 -5.99
CA GLN A 103 -10.07 24.41 -6.42
C GLN A 103 -9.46 23.28 -7.26
N SER A 104 -8.37 23.56 -7.99
CA SER A 104 -7.58 22.58 -8.73
C SER A 104 -6.17 22.56 -8.17
N VAL A 105 -5.90 21.63 -7.26
CA VAL A 105 -4.64 21.57 -6.50
C VAL A 105 -3.44 21.12 -7.35
N GLY A 106 -3.69 20.40 -8.45
CA GLY A 106 -2.67 20.00 -9.42
C GLY A 106 -2.24 21.10 -10.40
N LEU A 107 -2.76 22.33 -10.29
CA LEU A 107 -2.32 23.47 -11.09
C LEU A 107 -1.33 24.34 -10.29
N PRO A 108 -0.16 24.66 -10.84
CA PRO A 108 0.75 25.64 -10.27
C PRO A 108 0.19 27.06 -10.44
N TYR A 109 0.84 28.04 -9.81
CA TYR A 109 0.45 29.45 -9.84
C TYR A 109 0.29 29.99 -11.28
N GLU A 110 1.16 29.57 -12.19
CA GLU A 110 1.16 29.97 -13.60
C GLU A 110 0.02 29.35 -14.41
N GLY A 111 -0.62 28.28 -13.92
CA GLY A 111 -1.72 27.59 -14.59
C GLY A 111 -1.37 26.87 -15.90
N ASN A 112 -0.08 26.69 -16.19
CA ASN A 112 0.42 26.21 -17.49
C ASN A 112 0.56 24.68 -17.60
N VAL A 113 0.67 23.95 -16.48
CA VAL A 113 0.88 22.50 -16.44
C VAL A 113 -0.02 21.89 -15.36
N ARG A 114 -0.65 20.75 -15.62
CA ARG A 114 -1.41 20.00 -14.61
C ARG A 114 -0.63 18.76 -14.15
N VAL A 115 -0.40 18.64 -12.85
CA VAL A 115 0.26 17.49 -12.22
C VAL A 115 -0.77 16.45 -11.79
N ALA A 116 -0.39 15.16 -11.81
CA ALA A 116 -1.27 14.07 -11.39
C ALA A 116 -1.50 14.07 -9.86
N GLU A 117 -2.76 14.05 -9.44
CA GLU A 117 -3.16 14.16 -8.02
C GLU A 117 -3.41 12.79 -7.36
N ASN A 118 -3.25 11.67 -8.09
CA ASN A 118 -3.61 10.32 -7.63
C ASN A 118 -2.46 9.51 -7.02
N ARG A 119 -1.27 10.12 -6.83
CA ARG A 119 -0.08 9.43 -6.31
C ARG A 119 -0.33 8.85 -4.92
N ASP A 120 -0.78 9.68 -3.99
CA ASP A 120 -0.97 9.29 -2.59
C ASP A 120 -2.12 8.28 -2.45
N TRP A 121 -3.19 8.49 -3.21
CA TRP A 121 -4.29 7.52 -3.33
C TRP A 121 -3.80 6.14 -3.77
N LYS A 122 -3.06 6.07 -4.89
CA LYS A 122 -2.54 4.81 -5.42
C LYS A 122 -1.64 4.10 -4.41
N GLN A 123 -0.75 4.84 -3.75
CA GLN A 123 0.16 4.26 -2.76
C GLN A 123 -0.59 3.72 -1.55
N ALA A 124 -1.56 4.47 -1.02
CA ALA A 124 -2.37 4.03 0.11
C ALA A 124 -3.10 2.72 -0.19
N TYR A 125 -3.76 2.62 -1.34
CA TYR A 125 -4.47 1.41 -1.75
C TYR A 125 -3.52 0.25 -2.06
N SER A 126 -2.31 0.52 -2.56
CA SER A 126 -1.26 -0.48 -2.69
C SER A 126 -0.91 -1.09 -1.33
N CYS A 127 -0.60 -0.25 -0.33
CA CYS A 127 -0.29 -0.72 1.02
C CYS A 127 -1.48 -1.42 1.70
N ILE A 128 -2.72 -0.94 1.50
CA ILE A 128 -3.94 -1.60 1.98
C ILE A 128 -4.07 -3.01 1.39
N ASN A 129 -3.84 -3.17 0.09
CA ASN A 129 -3.92 -4.48 -0.56
C ASN A 129 -2.85 -5.43 -0.03
N ILE A 130 -1.64 -4.95 0.24
CA ILE A 130 -0.60 -5.75 0.90
C ILE A 130 -1.04 -6.17 2.30
N CYS A 131 -1.62 -5.27 3.09
CA CYS A 131 -2.13 -5.61 4.42
C CYS A 131 -3.26 -6.66 4.34
N ASN A 132 -4.17 -6.56 3.37
CA ASN A 132 -5.22 -7.56 3.15
C ASN A 132 -4.62 -8.92 2.81
N MET A 133 -3.65 -8.96 1.88
CA MET A 133 -2.95 -10.19 1.52
C MET A 133 -2.27 -10.83 2.74
N VAL A 134 -1.52 -10.04 3.53
CA VAL A 134 -0.85 -10.53 4.75
C VAL A 134 -1.85 -11.09 5.74
N LEU A 135 -3.00 -10.42 5.94
CA LEU A 135 -4.05 -10.89 6.86
C LEU A 135 -4.64 -12.23 6.41
N VAL A 136 -4.95 -12.37 5.11
CA VAL A 136 -5.48 -13.63 4.54
C VAL A 136 -4.44 -14.74 4.65
N SER A 137 -3.21 -14.50 4.20
CA SER A 137 -2.14 -15.50 4.25
C SER A 137 -1.78 -15.91 5.69
N ALA A 138 -1.81 -14.98 6.65
CA ALA A 138 -1.57 -15.30 8.05
C ALA A 138 -2.65 -16.23 8.66
N ASP A 139 -3.88 -16.18 8.14
CA ASP A 139 -4.97 -17.07 8.54
C ASP A 139 -4.88 -18.47 7.90
N GLU A 140 -4.24 -18.58 6.74
CA GLU A 140 -4.01 -19.85 6.04
C GLU A 140 -2.80 -20.63 6.59
N LEU A 141 -1.77 -19.93 7.08
CA LEU A 141 -0.59 -20.58 7.66
C LEU A 141 -0.92 -21.22 9.01
N SER A 142 -0.50 -22.48 9.21
CA SER A 142 -0.64 -23.19 10.49
C SER A 142 0.54 -22.88 11.42
N ALA A 143 0.26 -22.43 12.64
CA ALA A 143 1.24 -22.22 13.70
C ALA A 143 1.42 -23.52 14.48
N ASN A 144 2.64 -24.04 14.50
CA ASN A 144 2.99 -25.33 15.06
C ASN A 144 3.46 -25.24 16.51
N ASN A 145 3.76 -24.04 16.99
CA ASN A 145 4.26 -23.78 18.33
C ASN A 145 3.80 -22.41 18.86
N GLN A 146 4.01 -22.17 20.15
CA GLN A 146 3.60 -20.92 20.81
C GLN A 146 4.32 -19.68 20.24
N VAL A 147 5.56 -19.82 19.75
CA VAL A 147 6.32 -18.72 19.18
C VAL A 147 5.69 -18.26 17.86
N GLU A 148 5.34 -19.21 16.99
CA GLU A 148 4.64 -18.94 15.73
C GLU A 148 3.26 -18.33 15.95
N GLU A 149 2.52 -18.76 16.98
CA GLU A 149 1.23 -18.15 17.33
C GLU A 149 1.40 -16.69 17.77
N LEU A 150 2.44 -16.39 18.56
CA LEU A 150 2.76 -15.01 18.94
C LEU A 150 3.18 -14.17 17.73
N GLN A 151 3.96 -14.72 16.81
CA GLN A 151 4.35 -14.06 15.57
C GLN A 151 3.13 -13.77 14.69
N ARG A 152 2.26 -14.74 14.47
CA ARG A 152 0.99 -14.57 13.75
C ARG A 152 0.17 -13.43 14.34
N ARG A 153 0.00 -13.40 15.66
CA ARG A 153 -0.76 -12.34 16.34
C ARG A 153 -0.13 -10.96 16.17
N ARG A 154 1.20 -10.85 16.28
CA ARG A 154 1.92 -9.59 16.04
C ARG A 154 1.69 -9.11 14.61
N ILE A 155 1.96 -9.95 13.61
CA ILE A 155 1.85 -9.62 12.18
C ILE A 155 0.43 -9.18 11.84
N LYS A 156 -0.59 -9.91 12.31
CA LYS A 156 -1.99 -9.52 12.10
C LYS A 156 -2.33 -8.18 12.77
N GLY A 157 -1.85 -7.94 14.00
CA GLY A 157 -2.06 -6.67 14.68
C GLY A 157 -1.44 -5.50 13.93
N GLU A 158 -0.22 -5.69 13.42
CA GLU A 158 0.53 -4.72 12.64
C GLU A 158 -0.15 -4.41 11.30
N ALA A 159 -0.54 -5.44 10.55
CA ALA A 159 -1.28 -5.28 9.30
C ALA A 159 -2.65 -4.60 9.50
N HIS A 160 -3.37 -4.93 10.58
CA HIS A 160 -4.61 -4.23 10.93
C HIS A 160 -4.38 -2.75 11.26
N PHE A 161 -3.34 -2.45 12.04
CA PHE A 161 -2.99 -1.08 12.40
C PHE A 161 -2.64 -0.26 11.15
N LEU A 162 -1.74 -0.77 10.29
CA LEU A 162 -1.35 -0.10 9.05
C LEU A 162 -2.55 0.12 8.13
N ARG A 163 -3.36 -0.91 7.89
CA ARG A 163 -4.57 -0.80 7.09
C ARG A 163 -5.53 0.28 7.63
N ALA A 164 -5.73 0.30 8.95
CA ALA A 164 -6.56 1.31 9.60
C ALA A 164 -5.97 2.72 9.46
N LEU A 165 -4.66 2.85 9.63
CA LEU A 165 -3.95 4.12 9.46
C LEU A 165 -4.12 4.66 8.03
N TYR A 166 -3.97 3.82 7.01
CA TYR A 166 -4.15 4.25 5.61
C TYR A 166 -5.59 4.69 5.32
N TYR A 167 -6.59 3.94 5.80
CA TYR A 167 -7.97 4.39 5.69
C TYR A 167 -8.24 5.68 6.44
N PHE A 168 -7.68 5.84 7.63
CA PHE A 168 -7.81 7.05 8.42
C PHE A 168 -7.24 8.27 7.66
N THR A 169 -6.04 8.16 7.09
CA THR A 169 -5.44 9.22 6.28
C THR A 169 -6.29 9.53 5.04
N LEU A 170 -6.73 8.51 4.31
CA LEU A 170 -7.57 8.68 3.11
C LEU A 170 -8.91 9.36 3.42
N VAL A 171 -9.60 8.95 4.49
CA VAL A 171 -10.88 9.55 4.87
C VAL A 171 -10.72 11.01 5.28
N ASN A 172 -9.64 11.36 6.00
CA ASN A 172 -9.38 12.76 6.36
C ASN A 172 -9.04 13.64 5.15
N LEU A 173 -8.48 13.07 4.08
CA LEU A 173 -8.11 13.81 2.87
C LEU A 173 -9.25 13.95 1.86
N TYR A 174 -10.04 12.88 1.67
CA TYR A 174 -11.01 12.79 0.59
C TYR A 174 -12.47 12.74 1.08
N GLY A 175 -12.69 12.53 2.37
CA GLY A 175 -14.01 12.54 3.00
C GLY A 175 -14.39 13.91 3.57
N GLN A 176 -15.69 14.11 3.81
CA GLN A 176 -16.13 15.23 4.64
C GLN A 176 -15.65 15.05 6.08
N PRO A 177 -15.34 16.13 6.81
CA PRO A 177 -14.99 16.05 8.22
C PRO A 177 -16.05 15.30 9.01
N TYR A 178 -15.59 14.45 9.93
CA TYR A 178 -16.48 13.66 10.76
C TYR A 178 -17.42 14.57 11.58
N CYS A 179 -18.72 14.36 11.42
CA CYS A 179 -19.77 15.03 12.15
C CYS A 179 -20.99 14.10 12.14
N PRO A 180 -21.83 14.07 13.19
CA PRO A 180 -23.07 13.28 13.19
C PRO A 180 -23.96 13.50 11.96
N LYS A 181 -23.92 14.70 11.35
CA LYS A 181 -24.66 15.04 10.13
C LYS A 181 -24.06 14.43 8.85
N ASN A 182 -22.77 14.10 8.85
CA ASN A 182 -22.01 13.67 7.67
C ASN A 182 -21.73 12.15 7.63
N VAL A 183 -22.25 11.37 8.59
CA VAL A 183 -21.93 9.95 8.73
C VAL A 183 -22.33 9.11 7.51
N ALA A 184 -23.39 9.52 6.79
CA ALA A 184 -23.85 8.84 5.58
C ALA A 184 -23.14 9.34 4.30
N THR A 185 -22.31 10.37 4.38
CA THR A 185 -21.63 10.94 3.22
C THR A 185 -20.52 9.98 2.75
N PRO A 186 -20.46 9.63 1.46
CA PRO A 186 -19.38 8.79 0.95
C PRO A 186 -18.03 9.49 1.12
N ALA A 187 -17.01 8.71 1.50
CA ALA A 187 -15.62 9.17 1.60
C ALA A 187 -14.74 8.41 0.60
N VAL A 188 -14.32 7.19 0.95
CA VAL A 188 -13.43 6.37 0.12
C VAL A 188 -13.91 4.92 0.01
N PRO A 189 -13.59 4.19 -1.07
CA PRO A 189 -13.89 2.76 -1.18
C PRO A 189 -13.25 1.93 -0.07
N LEU A 190 -14.07 1.17 0.66
CA LEU A 190 -13.63 0.27 1.71
C LEU A 190 -13.40 -1.15 1.14
N ASN A 191 -12.15 -1.58 1.09
CA ASN A 191 -11.73 -2.91 0.66
C ASN A 191 -11.02 -3.64 1.81
N LEU A 192 -11.73 -4.57 2.45
CA LEU A 192 -11.21 -5.35 3.58
C LEU A 192 -10.87 -6.80 3.22
N LYS A 193 -11.06 -7.16 1.95
CA LYS A 193 -10.84 -8.50 1.41
C LYS A 193 -9.46 -8.61 0.78
#